data_AF-A0A1V6DDM9-F1
#
_entry.id   AF-A0A1V6DDM9-F1
#
_cell.length_a   1.000
_cell.length_b   1.000
_cell.length_c   1.000
_cell.angle_alpha   90.00
_cell.angle_beta   90.00
_cell.angle_gamma   90.00
#
_symmetry.space_group_name_H-M   'P 1'
#
loop_
_entity.id
_entity.type
_entity.pdbx_description
1 polymer ?
#
loop_
_entity_poly.entity_id
_entity_poly.type
_entity_poly.pdbx_seq_one_letter_code
_entity_poly.pdbx_strand_id
1 'polypeptide(L)'
;MAGQPWQASLENPPAAQEVVLQSPLRIYAQTAYSVKFGASTVSSSADYRAKFPVSTYDDYKPRIERVRAGENELLLHETALGWAITHGITKDETKFIPMTATV
;
A
#
# COMPACT_ATOMS: atom_id res chain seq x y z
N MET A 1 23.83 -16.45 18.37
CA MET A 1 22.35 -16.38 18.31
C MET A 1 22.01 -15.06 17.65
N ALA A 2 21.63 -15.05 16.38
CA ALA A 2 21.10 -13.84 15.77
C ALA A 2 19.75 -13.56 16.42
N GLY A 3 19.60 -12.39 17.06
CA GLY A 3 18.32 -11.94 17.60
C GLY A 3 17.25 -12.00 16.51
N GLN A 4 16.04 -12.38 16.88
CA GLN A 4 14.94 -12.50 15.92
C GLN A 4 14.69 -11.12 15.27
N PRO A 5 14.39 -11.04 13.95
CA PRO A 5 14.28 -9.77 13.22
C PRO A 5 13.33 -8.73 13.84
N TRP A 6 12.30 -9.18 14.55
CA TRP A 6 11.33 -8.30 15.23
C TRP A 6 11.88 -7.65 16.51
N GLN A 7 12.93 -8.19 17.12
CA GLN A 7 13.55 -7.57 18.31
C GLN A 7 14.31 -6.30 17.89
N ALA A 8 15.06 -6.38 16.78
CA ALA A 8 15.76 -5.23 16.21
C ALA A 8 14.79 -4.12 15.78
N SER A 9 13.58 -4.45 15.33
CA SER A 9 12.58 -3.43 15.00
C SER A 9 12.02 -2.71 16.22
N LEU A 10 12.04 -3.32 17.41
CA LEU A 10 11.64 -2.69 18.66
C LEU A 10 12.75 -1.81 19.25
N GLU A 11 14.02 -2.15 19.01
CA GLU A 11 15.18 -1.36 19.47
C GLU A 11 15.29 -0.01 18.74
N ASN A 12 14.93 0.04 17.46
CA ASN A 12 14.87 1.29 16.69
C ASN A 12 13.66 1.31 15.73
N PRO A 13 12.45 1.58 16.24
CA PRO A 13 11.23 1.58 15.43
C PRO A 13 11.26 2.56 14.25
N PRO A 14 11.76 3.81 14.38
CA PRO A 14 11.85 4.72 13.24
C PRO A 14 12.68 4.17 12.08
N ALA A 15 13.88 3.63 12.36
CA ALA A 15 14.72 3.05 11.32
C ALA A 15 14.08 1.81 10.69
N ALA A 16 13.43 0.97 11.50
CA ALA A 16 12.71 -0.20 11.01
C ALA A 16 11.55 0.18 10.08
N GLN A 17 10.80 1.24 10.40
CA GLN A 17 9.71 1.74 9.55
C GLN A 17 10.22 2.26 8.19
N GLU A 18 11.36 2.94 8.16
CA GLU A 18 11.98 3.34 6.89
C GLU A 18 12.30 2.12 6.02
N VAL A 19 12.90 1.07 6.60
CA VAL A 19 13.20 -0.18 5.87
C VAL A 19 11.93 -0.84 5.34
N VAL A 20 10.87 -0.92 6.17
CA VAL A 20 9.57 -1.49 5.75
C VAL A 20 8.98 -0.69 4.59
N LEU A 21 9.03 0.65 4.64
CA LEU A 21 8.48 1.51 3.61
C LEU A 21 9.16 1.37 2.24
N GLN A 22 10.48 1.14 2.21
CA GLN A 22 11.24 1.05 0.96
C GLN A 22 10.79 -0.14 0.08
N SER A 23 10.35 -1.24 0.67
CA SER A 23 9.97 -2.43 -0.10
C SER A 23 8.71 -2.20 -0.96
N PRO A 24 7.55 -1.78 -0.39
CA PRO A 24 6.39 -1.40 -1.19
C PRO A 24 6.67 -0.28 -2.18
N LEU A 25 7.45 0.75 -1.81
CA LEU A 25 7.77 1.86 -2.72
C LEU A 25 8.48 1.38 -3.98
N ARG A 26 9.43 0.44 -3.85
CA ARG A 26 10.13 -0.15 -4.99
C ARG A 26 9.21 -1.03 -5.83
N ILE A 27 8.40 -1.89 -5.17
CA ILE A 27 7.55 -2.87 -5.85
C ILE A 27 6.37 -2.20 -6.57
N TYR A 28 5.83 -1.12 -6.02
CA TYR A 28 4.65 -0.43 -6.56
C TYR A 28 4.99 0.81 -7.38
N ALA A 29 6.27 1.14 -7.57
CA ALA A 29 6.72 2.36 -8.27
C ALA A 29 6.11 2.52 -9.67
N GLN A 30 5.87 1.42 -10.37
CA GLN A 30 5.33 1.36 -11.73
C GLN A 30 3.81 1.50 -11.82
N THR A 31 3.08 1.36 -10.71
CA THR A 31 1.62 1.50 -10.75
C THR A 31 1.23 2.92 -11.13
N ALA A 32 0.09 3.06 -11.82
CA ALA A 32 -0.37 4.39 -12.25
C ALA A 32 -0.54 5.35 -11.07
N TYR A 33 -0.96 4.83 -9.91
CA TYR A 33 -1.08 5.59 -8.67
C TYR A 33 0.27 6.10 -8.15
N SER A 34 1.28 5.24 -8.07
CA SER A 34 2.63 5.63 -7.62
C SER A 34 3.30 6.60 -8.57
N VAL A 35 3.14 6.41 -9.89
CA VAL A 35 3.65 7.34 -10.91
C VAL A 35 3.00 8.72 -10.73
N LYS A 36 1.68 8.77 -10.53
CA LYS A 36 0.94 10.03 -10.30
C LYS A 36 1.50 10.84 -9.13
N PHE A 37 1.93 10.18 -8.05
CA PHE A 37 2.47 10.85 -6.86
C PHE A 37 4.01 10.94 -6.84
N GLY A 38 4.67 10.51 -7.90
CA GLY A 38 6.13 10.62 -8.04
C GLY A 38 6.90 9.74 -7.07
N ALA A 39 6.44 8.50 -6.84
CA ALA A 39 7.07 7.53 -5.92
C ALA A 39 8.57 7.34 -6.14
N SER A 40 9.04 7.44 -7.39
CA SER A 40 10.46 7.28 -7.77
C SER A 40 11.42 8.29 -7.13
N THR A 41 10.88 9.36 -6.55
CA THR A 41 11.66 10.42 -5.89
C THR A 41 11.51 10.39 -4.35
N VAL A 42 10.82 9.40 -3.81
CA VAL A 42 10.66 9.22 -2.36
C VAL A 42 11.88 8.49 -1.81
N SER A 43 12.58 9.12 -0.86
CA SER A 43 13.77 8.54 -0.22
C SER A 43 13.61 8.33 1.29
N SER A 44 12.55 8.89 1.88
CA SER A 44 12.27 8.83 3.31
C SER A 44 10.76 8.81 3.59
N SER A 45 10.37 8.44 4.80
CA SER A 45 8.99 8.56 5.26
C SER A 45 8.48 10.00 5.26
N ALA A 46 9.36 10.99 5.42
CA ALA A 46 9.01 12.40 5.29
C ALA A 46 8.62 12.77 3.86
N ASP A 47 9.41 12.33 2.87
CA ASP A 47 9.09 12.52 1.45
C ASP A 47 7.78 11.83 1.08
N TYR A 48 7.57 10.62 1.61
CA TYR A 48 6.34 9.87 1.39
C TYR A 48 5.12 10.64 1.89
N ARG A 49 5.16 11.13 3.14
CA ARG A 49 4.07 11.93 3.73
C ARG A 49 3.82 13.24 2.97
N ALA A 50 4.84 13.84 2.37
CA ALA A 50 4.70 15.07 1.58
C ALA A 50 4.03 14.82 0.22
N LYS A 51 4.21 13.63 -0.38
CA LYS A 51 3.72 13.29 -1.72
C LYS A 51 2.42 12.51 -1.71
N PHE A 52 2.23 11.61 -0.75
CA PHE A 52 1.07 10.72 -0.67
C PHE A 52 0.06 11.25 0.35
N PRO A 53 -1.13 11.68 -0.09
CA PRO A 53 -2.14 12.19 0.82
C PRO A 53 -2.74 11.06 1.67
N VAL A 54 -3.04 11.38 2.93
CA VAL A 54 -3.90 10.54 3.76
C VAL A 54 -5.26 10.45 3.08
N SER A 55 -5.69 9.24 2.76
CA SER A 55 -6.87 8.96 1.94
C SER A 55 -7.78 7.96 2.63
N THR A 56 -9.08 8.05 2.36
CA THR A 56 -10.12 7.15 2.86
C THR A 56 -10.46 6.09 1.81
N TYR A 57 -11.27 5.09 2.18
CA TYR A 57 -11.76 4.10 1.21
C TYR A 57 -12.54 4.75 0.07
N ASP A 58 -13.34 5.78 0.37
CA ASP A 58 -14.19 6.46 -0.60
C ASP A 58 -13.34 7.12 -1.71
N ASP A 59 -12.14 7.60 -1.36
CA ASP A 59 -11.16 8.17 -2.31
C ASP A 59 -10.56 7.12 -3.26
N TYR A 60 -10.46 5.87 -2.80
CA TYR A 60 -9.93 4.74 -3.58
C TYR A 60 -11.02 3.96 -4.31
N LYS A 61 -12.27 3.98 -3.85
CA LYS A 61 -13.38 3.17 -4.36
C LYS A 61 -13.49 3.19 -5.89
N PRO A 62 -13.43 4.34 -6.59
CA PRO A 62 -13.50 4.35 -8.05
C PRO A 62 -12.35 3.59 -8.73
N ARG A 63 -11.15 3.59 -8.13
CA ARG A 63 -9.99 2.84 -8.65
C ARG A 63 -10.09 1.37 -8.29
N ILE A 64 -10.57 1.05 -7.08
CA ILE A 64 -10.81 -0.33 -6.64
C ILE A 64 -11.79 -1.04 -7.58
N GLU A 65 -12.91 -0.40 -7.96
CA GLU A 65 -13.86 -1.00 -8.89
C GLU A 65 -13.25 -1.26 -10.29
N ARG A 66 -12.37 -0.38 -10.76
CA ARG A 66 -11.64 -0.59 -12.02
C ARG A 66 -10.62 -1.73 -11.92
N VAL A 67 -9.92 -1.84 -10.80
CA VAL A 67 -9.03 -2.98 -10.53
C VAL A 67 -9.83 -4.29 -10.49
N ARG A 68 -11.02 -4.29 -9.87
CA ARG A 68 -11.95 -5.45 -9.89
C ARG A 68 -12.42 -5.82 -11.30
N ALA A 69 -12.53 -4.84 -12.19
CA ALA A 69 -12.84 -5.03 -13.61
C ALA A 69 -11.62 -5.47 -14.46
N GLY A 70 -10.45 -5.65 -13.85
CA GLY A 70 -9.23 -6.18 -14.49
C GLY A 70 -8.13 -5.14 -14.71
N GLU A 71 -8.35 -3.87 -14.40
CA GLU A 71 -7.34 -2.80 -14.56
C GLU A 71 -6.32 -2.78 -13.39
N ASN A 72 -5.62 -3.89 -13.16
CA ASN A 72 -4.76 -4.10 -11.98
C ASN A 72 -3.69 -3.01 -11.80
N GLU A 73 -3.01 -2.65 -12.89
CA GLU A 73 -1.89 -1.69 -12.92
C GLU A 73 -2.25 -0.28 -12.39
N LEU A 74 -3.54 0.02 -12.21
CA LEU A 74 -3.98 1.26 -11.59
C LEU A 74 -3.49 1.41 -10.14
N LEU A 75 -3.48 0.32 -9.37
CA LEU A 75 -3.13 0.31 -7.95
C LEU A 75 -2.17 -0.83 -7.57
N LEU A 76 -2.12 -1.90 -8.34
CA LEU A 76 -1.41 -3.13 -8.01
C LEU A 76 -0.29 -3.37 -9.01
N HIS A 77 0.83 -3.91 -8.55
CA HIS A 77 1.93 -4.31 -9.42
C HIS A 77 1.75 -5.70 -10.05
N GLU A 78 0.74 -6.44 -9.59
CA GLU A 78 0.41 -7.78 -10.02
C GLU A 78 -1.10 -7.98 -9.90
N THR A 79 -1.61 -9.04 -10.52
CA THR A 79 -3.04 -9.37 -10.47
C THR A 79 -3.46 -9.70 -9.04
N ALA A 80 -4.60 -9.15 -8.59
CA ALA A 80 -5.18 -9.51 -7.31
C ALA A 80 -5.49 -11.01 -7.26
N LEU A 81 -4.99 -11.71 -6.24
CA LEU A 81 -5.31 -13.12 -5.97
C LEU A 81 -6.74 -13.28 -5.44
N GLY A 82 -7.24 -12.25 -4.77
CA GLY A 82 -8.56 -12.25 -4.18
C GLY A 82 -8.85 -10.92 -3.49
N TRP A 83 -10.01 -10.87 -2.84
CA TRP A 83 -10.51 -9.68 -2.19
C TRP A 83 -10.88 -10.01 -0.75
N ALA A 84 -10.20 -9.37 0.20
CA ALA A 84 -10.66 -9.35 1.57
C ALA A 84 -11.87 -8.41 1.65
N ILE A 85 -12.94 -8.91 2.26
CA ILE A 85 -14.19 -8.18 2.40
C ILE A 85 -14.29 -7.69 3.83
N THR A 86 -14.47 -6.38 4.01
CA THR A 86 -14.73 -5.81 5.34
C THR A 86 -16.09 -5.11 5.34
N HIS A 87 -16.86 -5.34 6.41
CA HIS A 87 -18.18 -4.75 6.59
C HIS A 87 -18.09 -3.63 7.62
N GLY A 88 -18.37 -2.40 7.20
CA GLY A 88 -18.52 -1.27 8.11
C GLY A 88 -19.94 -1.20 8.64
N ILE A 89 -20.11 -1.24 9.97
CA ILE A 89 -21.41 -1.14 10.67
C ILE A 89 -22.12 0.21 10.49
N THR A 90 -21.46 1.23 9.94
CA THR A 90 -21.95 2.62 9.90
C THR A 90 -22.42 3.11 8.54
N LYS A 91 -22.15 2.41 7.44
CA LYS A 91 -22.49 2.85 6.09
C LYS A 91 -23.17 1.79 5.22
N ASP A 92 -23.42 0.58 5.75
CA ASP A 92 -23.89 -0.59 4.97
C ASP A 92 -23.10 -0.82 3.69
N GLU A 93 -21.81 -0.43 3.71
CA GLU A 93 -20.95 -0.45 2.54
C GLU A 93 -19.88 -1.53 2.71
N THR A 94 -19.92 -2.47 1.78
CA THR A 94 -18.92 -3.53 1.65
C THR A 94 -17.65 -2.95 1.06
N LYS A 95 -16.53 -3.08 1.78
CA LYS A 95 -15.21 -2.65 1.30
C LYS A 95 -14.43 -3.84 0.78
N PHE A 96 -13.87 -3.69 -0.42
CA PHE A 96 -13.04 -4.69 -1.09
C PHE A 96 -11.58 -4.27 -1.02
N ILE A 97 -10.77 -5.03 -0.29
CA ILE A 97 -9.34 -4.79 -0.16
C ILE A 97 -8.59 -5.85 -0.99
N PRO A 98 -7.78 -5.45 -1.98
CA PRO A 98 -7.06 -6.40 -2.82
C PRO A 98 -5.98 -7.13 -2.02
N MET A 99 -5.81 -8.42 -2.28
CA MET A 99 -4.70 -9.23 -1.76
C MET A 99 -3.83 -9.67 -2.92
N THR A 100 -2.51 -9.54 -2.79
CA THR A 100 -1.55 -10.00 -3.80
C THR A 100 -0.65 -11.09 -3.21
N ALA A 101 0.20 -11.70 -4.03
CA ALA A 101 1.08 -12.79 -3.59
C ALA A 101 2.32 -12.26 -2.86
N THR A 102 2.76 -11.07 -3.25
CA THR A 102 4.06 -10.50 -2.89
C THR A 102 4.02 -9.72 -1.59
N VAL A 103 2.90 -9.02 -1.30
CA VAL A 103 2.75 -8.13 -0.13
C VAL A 103 1.39 -8.23 0.53
#